data_AF-A0A3P5XAQ6-F1
#
_entry.id   AF-A0A3P5XAQ6-F1
#
_cell.length_a   1.000
_cell.length_b   1.000
_cell.length_c   1.000
_cell.angle_alpha   90.00
_cell.angle_beta   90.00
_cell.angle_gamma   90.00
#
_symmetry.space_group_name_H-M   'P 1'
#
loop_
_entity.id
_entity.type
_entity.pdbx_description
1 polymer ?
#
loop_
_entity_poly.entity_id
_entity_poly.type
_entity_poly.pdbx_seq_one_letter_code
_entity_poly.pdbx_strand_id
1 'polypeptide(L)'
;MRRAVPLLLAVLAGPAFADTPPPGTDWKVLLVETVEAHGCVMTEEEAATMLPALGFEIDWTPSIVAELMDEGLVEMRESDFALVLKTENCK
;
A
#
# COMPACT_ATOMS: atom_id res chain seq x y z
N MET A 1 6.14 -47.36 34.37
CA MET A 1 4.89 -46.85 33.74
C MET A 1 5.07 -45.33 33.62
N ARG A 2 5.59 -44.75 32.52
CA ARG A 2 4.87 -44.32 31.28
C ARG A 2 3.40 -43.97 31.62
N ARG A 3 2.89 -42.74 31.54
CA ARG A 3 2.95 -41.69 30.49
C ARG A 3 2.70 -40.32 31.18
N ALA A 4 3.46 -39.25 30.98
CA ALA A 4 3.52 -38.36 29.80
C ALA A 4 2.15 -37.79 29.38
N VAL A 5 1.82 -36.57 29.82
CA VAL A 5 0.93 -35.63 29.11
C VAL A 5 1.44 -34.20 29.38
N PRO A 6 2.27 -33.60 28.51
CA PRO A 6 2.41 -32.16 28.52
C PRO A 6 1.16 -31.59 27.86
N LEU A 7 0.40 -30.80 28.62
CA LEU A 7 -0.72 -30.03 28.09
C LEU A 7 -0.12 -28.93 27.21
N LEU A 8 -0.11 -29.18 25.90
CA LEU A 8 0.30 -28.22 24.88
C LEU A 8 -0.41 -26.88 25.09
N LEU A 9 0.36 -25.82 25.33
CA LEU A 9 -0.06 -24.45 25.04
C LEU A 9 -0.21 -24.32 23.51
N ALA A 10 -1.42 -24.48 23.01
CA ALA A 10 -1.78 -24.06 21.67
C ALA A 10 -1.94 -22.53 21.68
N VAL A 11 -0.85 -21.82 21.38
CA VAL A 11 -0.89 -20.41 20.98
C VAL A 11 -1.59 -20.34 19.63
N LEU A 12 -2.85 -19.93 19.62
CA LEU A 12 -3.58 -19.59 18.40
C LEU A 12 -2.97 -18.29 17.87
N ALA A 13 -2.07 -18.41 16.90
CA ALA A 13 -1.68 -17.33 16.02
C ALA A 13 -2.95 -16.84 15.30
N GLY A 14 -3.55 -15.75 15.80
CA GLY A 14 -4.60 -15.06 15.07
C GLY A 14 -4.06 -14.49 13.76
N PRO A 15 -4.88 -14.40 12.70
CA PRO A 15 -4.47 -13.68 11.50
C PRO A 15 -4.29 -12.21 11.90
N ALA A 16 -3.08 -11.69 11.71
CA ALA A 16 -2.86 -10.26 11.75
C ALA A 16 -3.78 -9.64 10.69
N PHE A 17 -4.62 -8.68 11.08
CA PHE A 17 -5.18 -7.73 10.12
C PHE A 17 -3.96 -7.10 9.47
N ALA A 18 -3.69 -7.47 8.23
CA ALA A 18 -2.49 -7.04 7.55
C ALA A 18 -2.73 -5.58 7.12
N ASP A 19 -2.33 -4.63 7.96
CA ASP A 19 -2.05 -3.23 7.59
C ASP A 19 -0.90 -3.12 6.57
N THR A 20 -0.63 -4.18 5.81
CA THR A 20 0.50 -4.32 4.92
C THR A 20 0.03 -4.87 3.58
N PRO A 21 0.62 -4.42 2.46
CA PRO A 21 0.26 -4.89 1.14
C PRO A 21 0.39 -6.42 1.01
N PRO A 22 -0.50 -7.10 0.27
CA PRO A 22 -0.34 -8.52 -0.03
C PRO A 22 1.00 -8.81 -0.73
N PRO A 23 1.70 -9.91 -0.42
CA PRO A 23 2.95 -10.24 -1.09
C PRO A 23 2.73 -10.68 -2.54
N GLY A 24 3.78 -10.60 -3.36
CA GLY A 24 3.76 -11.10 -4.75
C GLY A 24 3.41 -10.07 -5.82
N THR A 25 3.12 -8.83 -5.42
CA THR A 25 2.92 -7.67 -6.31
C THR A 25 3.90 -6.57 -5.93
N ASP A 26 4.46 -5.90 -6.94
CA ASP A 26 5.21 -4.66 -6.73
C ASP A 26 4.22 -3.49 -6.70
N TRP A 27 3.71 -3.19 -5.50
CA TRP A 27 2.69 -2.16 -5.31
C TRP A 27 3.18 -0.75 -5.57
N LYS A 28 4.49 -0.50 -5.37
CA LYS A 28 5.10 0.80 -5.66
C LYS A 28 5.09 1.06 -7.17
N VAL A 29 5.58 0.10 -7.95
CA VAL A 29 5.56 0.18 -9.41
C VAL A 29 4.12 0.32 -9.92
N LEU A 30 3.20 -0.52 -9.44
CA LEU A 30 1.81 -0.46 -9.89
C LEU A 30 1.14 0.89 -9.57
N LEU A 31 1.40 1.47 -8.39
CA LEU A 31 0.85 2.77 -8.02
C LEU A 31 1.41 3.88 -8.93
N VAL A 32 2.73 3.89 -9.15
CA VAL A 32 3.39 4.85 -10.05
C VAL A 32 2.81 4.74 -11.46
N GLU A 33 2.78 3.54 -12.05
CA GLU A 33 2.22 3.33 -13.40
C GLU A 33 0.77 3.81 -13.51
N THR A 34 -0.03 3.58 -12.46
CA THR A 34 -1.43 4.04 -12.41
C THR A 34 -1.51 5.56 -12.40
N VAL A 35 -0.72 6.25 -11.56
CA VAL A 35 -0.73 7.72 -11.51
C VAL A 35 -0.17 8.29 -12.81
N GLU A 36 0.87 7.69 -13.40
CA GLU A 36 1.43 8.11 -14.70
C GLU A 36 0.39 8.00 -15.82
N ALA A 37 -0.32 6.88 -15.89
CA ALA A 37 -1.36 6.65 -16.90
C ALA A 37 -2.52 7.65 -16.81
N HIS A 38 -2.72 8.24 -15.63
CA HIS A 38 -3.79 9.20 -15.35
C HIS A 38 -3.32 10.66 -15.28
N GLY A 39 -2.10 10.96 -15.75
CA GLY A 39 -1.63 12.34 -15.92
C GLY A 39 -0.78 12.86 -14.75
N CYS A 40 -0.06 11.97 -14.06
CA CYS A 40 0.95 12.28 -13.04
C CYS A 40 0.42 12.90 -11.74
N VAL A 41 -0.88 13.08 -11.62
CA VAL A 41 -1.54 13.64 -10.46
C VAL A 41 -2.74 12.75 -10.14
N MET A 42 -2.92 12.43 -8.87
CA MET A 42 -4.10 11.71 -8.41
C MET A 42 -4.56 12.28 -7.07
N THR A 43 -5.80 12.75 -7.05
CA THR A 43 -6.48 13.19 -5.83
C THR A 43 -6.88 12.01 -4.95
N GLU A 44 -7.19 12.28 -3.69
CA GLU A 44 -7.75 11.27 -2.79
C GLU A 44 -9.07 10.67 -3.32
N GLU A 45 -9.93 11.49 -3.93
CA GLU A 45 -11.21 11.04 -4.51
C GLU A 45 -11.02 10.11 -5.71
N GLU A 46 -10.07 10.43 -6.60
CA GLU A 46 -9.68 9.56 -7.71
C GLU A 46 -9.06 8.26 -7.20
N ALA A 47 -8.17 8.36 -6.20
CA ALA A 47 -7.55 7.19 -5.58
C ALA A 47 -8.59 6.24 -4.97
N ALA A 48 -9.54 6.78 -4.19
CA ALA A 48 -10.62 6.02 -3.57
C ALA A 48 -11.54 5.34 -4.60
N THR A 49 -11.64 5.91 -5.80
CA THR A 49 -12.47 5.36 -6.89
C THR A 49 -11.71 4.32 -7.71
N MET A 50 -10.45 4.57 -8.02
CA MET A 50 -9.69 3.81 -9.01
C MET A 50 -8.87 2.67 -8.40
N LEU A 51 -8.19 2.94 -7.29
CA LEU A 51 -7.23 2.01 -6.70
C LEU A 51 -7.87 0.71 -6.18
N PRO A 52 -9.10 0.69 -5.62
CA PRO A 52 -9.74 -0.56 -5.19
C PRO A 52 -9.93 -1.58 -6.31
N ALA A 53 -10.19 -1.12 -7.55
CA ALA A 53 -10.33 -2.02 -8.70
C ALA A 53 -9.00 -2.70 -9.09
N LEU A 54 -7.87 -2.11 -8.69
CA LEU A 54 -6.52 -2.64 -8.88
C LEU A 54 -6.03 -3.46 -7.67
N GLY A 55 -6.85 -3.58 -6.63
CA GLY A 55 -6.57 -4.35 -5.42
C GLY A 55 -5.89 -3.57 -4.31
N PHE A 56 -5.73 -2.25 -4.44
CA PHE A 56 -5.27 -1.39 -3.35
C PHE A 56 -6.37 -1.20 -2.31
N GLU A 57 -5.99 -1.21 -1.04
CA GLU A 57 -6.92 -0.93 0.06
C GLU A 57 -6.50 0.30 0.84
N ILE A 58 -7.48 1.04 1.36
CA ILE A 58 -7.26 2.28 2.11
C ILE A 58 -6.39 2.08 3.36
N ASP A 59 -6.40 0.88 3.94
CA ASP A 59 -5.69 0.58 5.18
C ASP A 59 -4.17 0.51 4.98
N TRP A 60 -3.69 0.04 3.81
CA TRP A 60 -2.26 -0.13 3.57
C TRP A 60 -1.70 0.72 2.42
N THR A 61 -2.52 1.25 1.52
CA THR A 61 -2.06 2.14 0.43
C THR A 61 -1.26 3.35 0.94
N PRO A 62 -1.61 4.00 2.07
CA PRO A 62 -0.81 5.10 2.62
C PRO A 62 0.63 4.70 2.97
N SER A 63 0.88 3.44 3.31
CA SER A 63 2.24 2.95 3.59
C SER A 63 3.12 2.95 2.33
N ILE A 64 2.54 2.55 1.19
CA ILE A 64 3.20 2.59 -0.13
C ILE A 64 3.49 4.04 -0.54
N VAL A 65 2.52 4.94 -0.34
CA VAL A 65 2.70 6.37 -0.62
C VAL A 65 3.82 6.95 0.24
N ALA A 66 3.87 6.61 1.53
CA ALA A 66 4.92 7.09 2.43
C ALA A 66 6.32 6.62 2.00
N GLU A 67 6.47 5.37 1.56
CA GLU A 67 7.73 4.88 0.99
C GLU A 67 8.13 5.66 -0.28
N LEU A 68 7.18 5.89 -1.20
CA LEU A 68 7.45 6.65 -2.42
C LEU A 68 7.83 8.11 -2.13
N MET A 69 7.27 8.71 -1.08
CA MET A 69 7.63 10.05 -0.63
C MET A 69 9.05 10.08 -0.06
N ASP A 70 9.44 9.07 0.74
CA ASP A 70 10.81 8.93 1.28
C ASP A 70 11.84 8.73 0.16
N GLU A 71 11.47 7.98 -0.88
CA GLU A 71 12.27 7.79 -2.10
C GLU A 71 12.31 9.03 -3.00
N GLY A 72 11.49 10.06 -2.71
CA GLY A 72 11.41 11.28 -3.51
C GLY A 72 10.74 11.09 -4.87
N LEU A 73 10.02 9.99 -5.07
CA LEU A 73 9.31 9.67 -6.32
C LEU A 73 7.95 10.36 -6.41
N VAL A 74 7.40 10.79 -5.28
CA VAL A 74 6.12 11.50 -5.20
C VAL A 74 6.17 12.63 -4.17
N GLU A 75 5.32 13.63 -4.35
CA GLU A 75 5.05 14.66 -3.36
C GLU A 75 3.54 14.78 -3.13
N MET A 76 3.16 15.30 -1.96
CA MET A 76 1.78 15.66 -1.68
C MET A 76 1.59 17.15 -1.90
N ARG A 77 0.66 17.51 -2.79
CA ARG A 77 0.30 18.90 -3.05
C ARG A 77 -0.76 19.34 -2.05
N GLU A 78 -0.42 20.32 -1.21
CA GLU A 78 -1.30 20.76 -0.11
C GLU A 78 -2.57 21.50 -0.58
N SER A 79 -2.59 22.04 -1.80
CA SER A 79 -3.74 22.82 -2.31
C SER A 79 -5.01 22.01 -2.50
N ASP A 80 -4.85 20.74 -2.85
CA ASP A 80 -5.87 19.82 -3.38
C ASP A 80 -5.69 18.40 -2.83
N PHE A 81 -4.77 18.21 -1.87
CA PHE A 81 -4.43 16.90 -1.28
C PHE A 81 -4.15 15.83 -2.34
N ALA A 82 -3.46 16.22 -3.41
CA ALA A 82 -3.16 15.34 -4.53
C ALA A 82 -1.76 14.74 -4.41
N LEU A 83 -1.65 13.45 -4.71
CA LEU A 83 -0.38 12.78 -4.95
C LEU A 83 0.16 13.19 -6.32
N VAL A 84 1.37 13.73 -6.37
CA VAL A 84 2.02 14.19 -7.60
C VAL A 84 3.30 13.40 -7.81
N LEU A 85 3.44 12.75 -8.97
CA LEU A 85 4.67 12.03 -9.32
C LEU A 85 5.82 12.98 -9.67
N LYS A 86 7.04 12.55 -9.37
CA LYS A 86 8.32 13.20 -9.68
C LYS A 86 9.24 12.34 -10.53
N THR A 87 8.68 11.36 -11.21
CA THR A 87 9.41 10.44 -12.09
C THR A 87 9.88 11.14 -13.37
N GLU A 88 10.70 10.47 -14.17
CA GLU A 88 11.19 11.03 -15.44
C GLU A 88 10.07 11.33 -16.45
N ASN A 89 8.95 10.61 -16.35
CA ASN A 89 7.76 10.79 -17.18
C ASN A 89 6.85 11.93 -16.67
N CYS A 90 7.03 12.34 -15.42
CA CYS A 90 6.21 13.32 -14.72
C CYS A 90 7.10 14.48 -14.21
N LYS A 91 7.43 15.39 -15.13
CA LYS A 91 8.29 16.57 -14.89
C LYS A 91 7.50 17.84 -14.58
#